data_AF-A0A2E0QNE2-F1
#
_entry.id   AF-A0A2E0QNE2-F1
#
_cell.length_a   1.000
_cell.length_b   1.000
_cell.length_c   1.000
_cell.angle_alpha   90.00
_cell.angle_beta   90.00
_cell.angle_gamma   90.00
#
_symmetry.space_group_name_H-M   'P 1'
#
loop_
_entity.id
_entity.type
_entity.pdbx_description
1 polymer ?
#
loop_
_entity_poly.entity_id
_entity_poly.type
_entity_poly.pdbx_seq_one_letter_code
_entity_poly.pdbx_strand_id
1 'polypeptide(L)'
;MDKQRKVNHVEKYSNEDKFIYKIIGDDAKSGNKAWWIVRIHPKKLAQFRLLIPKGHLDLADFGEILDSGLGRSIPEEFLRKHGFRLY
;
A
#
# COMPACT_ATOMS: atom_id res chain seq x y z
N MET A 1 10.32 -17.17 6.86
CA MET A 1 11.21 -16.10 6.33
C MET A 1 10.30 -14.98 5.82
N ASP A 2 9.98 -14.03 6.69
CA ASP A 2 9.09 -12.92 6.39
C ASP A 2 9.78 -11.88 5.51
N LYS A 3 9.18 -11.63 4.35
CA LYS A 3 9.67 -10.66 3.36
C LYS A 3 9.17 -9.26 3.71
N GLN A 4 9.92 -8.51 4.51
CA GLN A 4 9.72 -7.06 4.68
C GLN A 4 9.81 -6.33 3.32
N ARG A 5 8.85 -5.45 3.04
CA ARG A 5 8.74 -4.66 1.79
C ARG A 5 8.66 -3.16 2.12
N LYS A 6 9.74 -2.45 1.78
CA LYS A 6 9.87 -0.99 1.93
C LYS A 6 9.46 -0.28 0.63
N VAL A 7 8.76 0.86 0.73
CA VAL A 7 8.28 1.67 -0.40
C VAL A 7 8.93 3.04 -0.39
N ASN A 8 9.48 3.48 -1.53
CA ASN A 8 10.26 4.73 -1.61
C ASN A 8 9.42 5.98 -1.93
N HIS A 9 8.37 5.87 -2.73
CA HIS A 9 7.54 7.00 -3.18
C HIS A 9 6.08 6.55 -3.35
N VAL A 10 5.09 7.40 -3.03
CA VAL A 10 3.66 7.05 -3.13
C VAL A 10 2.91 8.09 -3.96
N GLU A 11 2.35 7.65 -5.08
CA GLU A 11 1.68 8.52 -6.05
C GLU A 11 0.18 8.73 -5.74
N LYS A 12 -0.54 7.71 -5.24
CA LYS A 12 -2.00 7.77 -4.93
C LYS A 12 -2.40 6.78 -3.82
N TYR A 13 -3.42 7.14 -3.01
CA TYR A 13 -4.09 6.22 -2.08
C TYR A 13 -5.63 6.44 -1.98
N SER A 14 -6.42 5.38 -1.78
CA SER A 14 -7.89 5.45 -1.59
C SER A 14 -8.36 4.92 -0.23
N ASN A 15 -9.58 5.30 0.17
CA ASN A 15 -10.15 5.24 1.53
C ASN A 15 -11.35 4.27 1.67
N GLU A 16 -11.48 3.25 0.83
CA GLU A 16 -12.64 2.35 0.88
C GLU A 16 -12.34 1.17 1.81
N ASP A 17 -13.14 1.11 2.88
CA ASP A 17 -12.83 0.58 4.22
C ASP A 17 -11.79 1.44 4.97
N LYS A 18 -12.12 1.98 6.17
CA LYS A 18 -11.38 3.11 6.84
C LYS A 18 -9.87 2.88 7.03
N PHE A 19 -9.41 1.67 6.81
CA PHE A 19 -8.08 1.18 7.06
C PHE A 19 -7.45 0.43 5.89
N ILE A 20 -8.16 0.18 4.78
CA ILE A 20 -7.59 -0.49 3.61
C ILE A 20 -7.17 0.57 2.59
N TYR A 21 -5.89 0.55 2.24
CA TYR A 21 -5.27 1.51 1.36
C TYR A 21 -4.67 0.80 0.16
N LYS A 22 -4.92 1.35 -1.04
CA LYS A 22 -4.14 1.04 -2.24
C LYS A 22 -2.96 1.99 -2.32
N ILE A 23 -1.77 1.47 -2.61
CA ILE A 23 -0.52 2.24 -2.63
C ILE A 23 0.23 1.85 -3.91
N ILE A 24 0.68 2.83 -4.67
CA ILE A 24 1.47 2.63 -5.89
C ILE A 24 2.75 3.46 -5.73
N GLY A 25 3.88 2.83 -6.02
CA GLY A 25 5.19 3.39 -5.71
C GLY A 25 6.34 2.60 -6.30
N ASP A 26 7.54 2.87 -5.81
CA ASP A 26 8.77 2.18 -6.19
C ASP A 26 9.21 1.24 -5.05
N ASP A 27 9.40 -0.04 -5.38
CA ASP A 27 9.88 -1.05 -4.44
C ASP A 27 11.34 -0.77 -4.09
N ALA A 28 11.66 -0.67 -2.79
CA ALA A 28 12.97 -0.22 -2.36
C ALA A 28 14.12 -1.18 -2.71
N LYS A 29 13.82 -2.48 -2.91
CA LYS A 29 14.85 -3.49 -3.21
C LYS A 29 15.18 -3.54 -4.70
N SER A 30 14.16 -3.45 -5.55
CA SER A 30 14.30 -3.61 -7.00
C SER A 30 14.33 -2.29 -7.76
N GLY A 31 13.87 -1.19 -7.16
CA GLY A 31 13.66 0.09 -7.84
C GLY A 31 12.51 0.08 -8.85
N ASN A 32 11.80 -1.04 -8.98
CA ASN A 32 10.71 -1.20 -9.94
C ASN A 32 9.42 -0.59 -9.39
N LYS A 33 8.59 -0.09 -10.32
CA LYS A 33 7.22 0.27 -10.00
C LYS A 33 6.47 -0.96 -9.48
N ALA A 34 5.79 -0.77 -8.36
CA ALA A 34 5.06 -1.80 -7.66
C ALA A 34 3.83 -1.19 -6.98
N TRP A 35 2.93 -2.08 -6.56
CA TRP A 35 1.72 -1.72 -5.87
C TRP A 35 1.46 -2.65 -4.69
N TRP A 36 0.75 -2.12 -3.70
CA TRP A 36 0.37 -2.80 -2.46
C TRP A 36 -1.06 -2.46 -2.08
N ILE A 37 -1.77 -3.45 -1.56
CA ILE A 37 -3.04 -3.28 -0.84
C ILE A 37 -2.73 -3.58 0.63
N VAL A 38 -2.96 -2.61 1.50
CA VAL A 38 -2.51 -2.68 2.90
C VAL A 38 -3.66 -2.36 3.83
N ARG A 39 -3.84 -3.18 4.86
CA ARG A 39 -4.73 -2.91 5.98
C ARG A 39 -3.97 -2.31 7.13
N ILE A 40 -4.16 -1.02 7.36
CA ILE A 40 -3.49 -0.23 8.40
C ILE A 40 -4.16 -0.48 9.76
N HIS A 41 -3.37 -0.72 10.81
CA HIS A 41 -3.91 -0.84 12.15
C HIS A 41 -4.49 0.50 12.62
N PRO A 42 -5.70 0.53 13.23
CA PRO A 42 -6.34 1.78 13.63
C PRO A 42 -5.49 2.70 14.50
N LYS A 43 -4.71 2.11 15.43
CA LYS A 43 -3.78 2.84 16.32
C LYS A 43 -2.61 3.50 15.58
N LYS A 44 -2.28 3.02 14.39
CA LYS A 44 -1.17 3.50 13.55
C LYS A 44 -1.64 4.43 12.43
N LEU A 45 -2.96 4.59 12.24
CA LEU A 45 -3.54 5.37 11.15
C LEU A 45 -3.05 6.83 11.12
N ALA A 46 -2.97 7.49 12.28
CA ALA A 46 -2.52 8.88 12.37
C ALA A 46 -1.05 9.03 11.94
N GLN A 47 -0.18 8.13 12.41
CA GLN A 47 1.23 8.10 12.02
C GLN A 47 1.39 7.77 10.54
N PHE A 48 0.65 6.77 10.05
CA PHE A 48 0.65 6.38 8.65
C PHE A 48 0.29 7.55 7.74
N ARG A 49 -0.80 8.29 8.02
CA ARG A 49 -1.22 9.46 7.23
C ARG A 49 -0.19 10.58 7.19
N LEU A 50 0.60 10.73 8.25
CA LEU A 50 1.63 11.77 8.35
C LEU A 50 2.92 11.39 7.59
N LEU A 51 3.20 10.09 7.49
CA LEU A 51 4.44 9.56 6.91
C LEU A 51 4.26 9.13 5.45
N ILE A 52 3.09 8.64 5.03
CA ILE A 52 2.81 8.18 3.67
C ILE A 52 3.19 9.18 2.57
N PRO A 53 2.98 10.51 2.70
CA PRO A 53 3.34 11.47 1.65
C PRO A 53 4.84 11.74 1.59
N LYS A 54 5.59 11.45 2.66
CA LYS A 54 7.04 11.71 2.73
C LYS A 54 7.85 10.67 1.95
N GLY A 55 7.22 9.55 1.56
CA GLY A 55 7.91 8.41 0.96
C GLY A 55 8.80 7.68 1.98
N HIS A 56 9.51 6.65 1.53
CA HIS A 56 10.42 5.82 2.33
C HIS A 56 9.81 5.27 3.63
N LEU A 57 8.83 4.38 3.51
CA LEU A 57 8.24 3.70 4.66
C LEU A 57 8.17 2.18 4.49
N ASP A 58 8.33 1.47 5.59
CA ASP A 58 8.00 0.04 5.65
C ASP A 58 6.51 -0.10 5.95
N LEU A 59 5.76 -0.67 5.02
CA LEU A 59 4.32 -0.83 5.17
C LEU A 59 3.95 -1.78 6.31
N ALA A 60 4.84 -2.72 6.63
CA ALA A 60 4.64 -3.69 7.70
C ALA A 60 4.64 -3.04 9.11
N ASP A 61 5.22 -1.83 9.26
CA ASP A 61 5.24 -1.12 10.55
C ASP A 61 3.86 -0.54 10.93
N PHE A 62 2.96 -0.42 9.95
CA PHE A 62 1.66 0.22 10.12
C PHE A 62 0.50 -0.75 10.02
N GLY A 63 0.70 -1.93 9.42
CA GLY A 63 -0.38 -2.84 9.12
C GLY A 63 0.04 -4.10 8.39
N GLU A 64 -0.96 -4.76 7.79
CA GLU A 64 -0.81 -6.00 7.06
C GLU A 64 -0.89 -5.75 5.55
N ILE A 65 0.09 -6.27 4.79
CA ILE A 65 0.05 -6.26 3.33
C ILE A 65 -0.87 -7.42 2.90
N LEU A 66 -2.05 -7.08 2.38
CA LEU A 66 -3.05 -8.07 1.95
C LEU A 66 -2.72 -8.66 0.59
N ASP A 67 -2.27 -7.82 -0.34
CA ASP A 67 -1.86 -8.20 -1.69
C ASP A 67 -0.81 -7.22 -2.22
N SER A 68 -0.03 -7.67 -3.21
CA SER A 68 1.02 -6.84 -3.81
C SER A 68 1.46 -7.38 -5.16
N GLY A 69 2.00 -6.51 -6.00
CA GLY A 69 2.53 -6.90 -7.31
C GLY A 69 3.43 -5.84 -7.91
N LEU A 70 3.97 -6.16 -9.08
CA LEU A 70 4.77 -5.24 -9.88
C LEU A 70 3.89 -4.49 -10.88
N GLY A 71 4.34 -3.32 -11.31
CA GLY A 71 3.66 -2.46 -12.28
C GLY A 71 3.12 -1.17 -11.69
N ARG A 72 2.54 -0.34 -12.56
CA ARG A 72 2.03 1.01 -12.23
C ARG A 72 0.53 1.05 -11.93
N SER A 73 -0.14 -0.09 -11.99
CA SER A 73 -1.57 -0.21 -11.76
C SER A 73 -1.88 -1.50 -11.01
N ILE A 74 -2.90 -1.44 -10.17
CA ILE A 74 -3.43 -2.61 -9.46
C ILE A 74 -4.45 -3.25 -10.39
N PRO A 75 -4.32 -4.56 -10.72
CA PRO A 75 -5.30 -5.23 -11.55
C PRO A 75 -6.68 -5.24 -10.88
N GLU A 76 -7.74 -5.10 -11.68
CA GLU A 76 -9.12 -4.98 -11.19
C GLU A 76 -9.55 -6.13 -10.28
N GLU A 77 -9.08 -7.35 -10.56
CA GLU A 77 -9.38 -8.53 -9.75
C GLU A 77 -8.98 -8.35 -8.28
N PHE A 78 -7.83 -7.74 -8.01
CA PHE A 78 -7.38 -7.45 -6.65
C PHE A 78 -8.17 -6.30 -6.03
N LEU A 79 -8.54 -5.29 -6.82
CA LEU A 79 -9.39 -4.20 -6.34
C LEU A 79 -10.77 -4.71 -5.91
N ARG A 80 -11.41 -5.54 -6.76
CA ARG A 80 -12.71 -6.18 -6.45
C ARG A 80 -12.62 -7.10 -5.24
N LYS A 81 -11.56 -7.92 -5.16
CA LYS A 81 -11.31 -8.84 -4.04
C LYS A 81 -11.29 -8.12 -2.69
N HIS A 82 -10.77 -6.88 -2.65
CA HIS A 82 -10.67 -6.07 -1.44
C HIS A 82 -11.76 -5.01 -1.30
N GLY A 83 -12.84 -5.11 -2.08
CA GLY A 83 -14.02 -4.26 -1.93
C GLY A 83 -13.86 -2.82 -2.45
N PHE A 84 -12.82 -2.53 -3.22
CA PHE A 84 -12.68 -1.25 -3.90
C PHE A 84 -13.71 -1.15 -5.03
N ARG A 85 -14.43 -0.03 -5.07
CA ARG A 85 -15.35 0.30 -6.16
C ARG A 85 -14.55 0.74 -7.38
N LEU A 86 -14.88 0.12 -8.51
CA LEU A 86 -14.39 0.51 -9.82
C LEU A 86 -15.43 1.45 -10.42
N TYR A 87 -15.03 2.70 -10.67
CA TYR A 87 -15.85 3.73 -11.31
C TYR A 87 -15.34 3.97 -12.72
#